data_AF-A0A0J1DJS2-F1
#
_entry.id   AF-A0A0J1DJS2-F1
#
_cell.length_a   1.000
_cell.length_b   1.000
_cell.length_c   1.000
_cell.angle_alpha   90.00
_cell.angle_beta   90.00
_cell.angle_gamma   90.00
#
_symmetry.space_group_name_H-M   'P 1'
#
loop_
_entity.id
_entity.type
_entity.pdbx_description
1 polymer ?
#
loop_
_entity_poly.entity_id
_entity_poly.type
_entity_poly.pdbx_seq_one_letter_code
_entity_poly.pdbx_strand_id
1 'polypeptide(L)' 'MHSYEERMKAVQLFIKYDLSVADTIRELGYPTRNTLIRWYNEYLEKGDLHEKFQKKPRFTQE' A
#
# COMPACT_ATOMS: atom_id res chain seq x y z
N MET A 1 -2.58 8.35 -9.48
CA MET A 1 -3.27 8.08 -8.21
C MET A 1 -3.82 6.66 -8.34
N HIS A 2 -3.29 5.68 -7.62
CA HIS A 2 -3.72 4.27 -7.79
C HIS A 2 -5.03 4.04 -7.04
N SER A 3 -5.97 3.35 -7.68
CA SER A 3 -7.24 2.94 -7.07
C SER A 3 -6.99 1.92 -5.97
N TYR A 4 -7.88 1.84 -5.00
CA TYR A 4 -7.78 0.89 -3.87
C TYR A 4 -7.53 -0.55 -4.34
N GLU A 5 -8.25 -0.99 -5.36
CA GLU A 5 -8.10 -2.31 -5.96
C GLU A 5 -6.68 -2.56 -6.49
N GLU A 6 -6.08 -1.57 -7.15
CA GLU A 6 -4.69 -1.67 -7.64
C GLU A 6 -3.68 -1.79 -6.50
N ARG A 7 -3.92 -1.06 -5.38
CA ARG A 7 -3.06 -1.14 -4.19
C ARG A 7 -3.16 -2.49 -3.51
N MET A 8 -4.39 -3.00 -3.39
CA MET A 8 -4.65 -4.29 -2.75
C MET A 8 -4.09 -5.43 -3.58
N LYS A 9 -4.22 -5.34 -4.91
CA LYS A 9 -3.58 -6.27 -5.83
C LYS A 9 -2.05 -6.25 -5.69
N ALA A 10 -1.44 -5.07 -5.56
CA ALA A 10 0.00 -4.95 -5.33
C ALA A 10 0.44 -5.57 -4.01
N VAL A 11 -0.30 -5.36 -2.91
CA VAL A 11 0.02 -5.98 -1.61
C VAL A 11 -0.18 -7.49 -1.61
N GLN A 12 -1.23 -8.00 -2.27
CA GLN A 12 -1.42 -9.44 -2.42
C GLN A 12 -0.31 -10.09 -3.24
N LEU A 13 0.11 -9.45 -4.35
CA LEU A 13 1.24 -9.90 -5.15
C LEU A 13 2.54 -9.87 -4.35
N PHE A 14 2.75 -8.82 -3.56
CA PHE A 14 3.89 -8.70 -2.67
C PHE A 14 3.98 -9.87 -1.67
N ILE A 15 2.86 -10.24 -1.05
CA ILE A 15 2.80 -11.41 -0.14
C ILE A 15 3.02 -12.71 -0.91
N LYS A 16 2.43 -12.82 -2.11
CA LYS A 16 2.57 -14.00 -2.99
C LYS A 16 4.02 -14.24 -3.45
N TYR A 17 4.81 -13.19 -3.61
CA TYR A 17 6.23 -13.26 -3.97
C TYR A 17 7.18 -13.25 -2.77
N ASP A 18 6.75 -13.70 -1.59
CA ASP A 18 7.60 -13.75 -0.39
C ASP A 18 8.19 -12.37 -0.01
N LEU A 19 7.39 -11.31 -0.14
CA LEU A 19 7.81 -9.92 0.13
C LEU A 19 8.89 -9.42 -0.84
N SER A 20 8.94 -9.96 -2.07
CA SER A 20 9.78 -9.43 -3.15
C SER A 20 9.15 -8.19 -3.76
N VAL A 21 9.70 -7.03 -3.40
CA VAL A 21 9.30 -5.74 -3.99
C VAL A 21 9.68 -5.70 -5.47
N ALA A 22 10.85 -6.24 -5.82
CA ALA A 22 11.36 -6.18 -7.19
C ALA A 22 10.44 -6.92 -8.17
N ASP A 23 9.97 -8.12 -7.81
CA ASP A 23 9.06 -8.89 -8.66
C ASP A 23 7.70 -8.23 -8.78
N THR A 24 7.16 -7.71 -7.68
CA THR A 24 5.88 -6.97 -7.69
C THR A 24 5.94 -5.76 -8.62
N ILE A 25 7.02 -4.98 -8.55
CA ILE A 25 7.23 -3.81 -9.41
C ILE A 25 7.46 -4.22 -10.86
N ARG A 26 8.19 -5.32 -11.10
CA ARG A 26 8.44 -5.82 -12.46
C ARG A 26 7.16 -6.33 -13.12
N GLU A 27 6.26 -6.96 -12.38
CA GLU A 27 4.99 -7.47 -12.91
C GLU A 27 3.94 -6.36 -13.10
N LEU A 28 3.79 -5.47 -12.13
CA LEU A 28 2.76 -4.42 -12.18
C LEU A 28 3.23 -3.14 -12.86
N GLY A 29 4.54 -2.86 -12.90
CA GLY A 29 5.11 -1.60 -13.39
C GLY A 29 4.93 -0.41 -12.43
N TYR A 30 4.27 -0.63 -11.29
CA TYR A 30 4.01 0.28 -10.19
C TYR A 30 3.74 -0.57 -8.92
N PRO A 31 3.66 -0.02 -7.70
CA PRO A 31 4.13 1.28 -7.22
C PRO A 31 5.65 1.30 -6.97
N THR A 32 6.21 2.36 -6.39
CA THR A 32 7.62 2.35 -5.94
C THR A 32 7.82 1.54 -4.65
N ARG A 33 9.06 1.11 -4.37
CA ARG A 33 9.43 0.29 -3.21
C ARG A 33 8.87 0.83 -1.88
N ASN A 34 9.08 2.12 -1.61
CA ASN A 34 8.61 2.74 -0.36
C ASN A 34 7.08 2.75 -0.26
N THR A 35 6.40 2.94 -1.37
CA THR A 35 4.93 2.93 -1.42
C THR A 35 4.38 1.55 -1.10
N LEU A 36 4.98 0.50 -1.67
CA LEU A 36 4.57 -0.88 -1.41
C LEU A 36 4.80 -1.29 0.05
N ILE A 37 5.95 -0.92 0.62
CA ILE A 37 6.25 -1.17 2.04
C ILE A 37 5.26 -0.44 2.94
N ARG A 38 4.90 0.81 2.62
CA ARG A 38 3.91 1.57 3.38
C ARG A 38 2.53 0.90 3.34
N TRP A 39 2.08 0.50 2.16
CA TRP A 39 0.84 -0.25 1.99
C TRP A 39 0.83 -1.57 2.75
N TYR A 40 1.93 -2.31 2.70
CA TYR A 40 2.07 -3.57 3.45
C TYR A 40 2.04 -3.35 4.97
N ASN A 41 2.71 -2.31 5.49
CA ASN A 41 2.63 -1.97 6.92
C ASN A 41 1.21 -1.56 7.33
N GLU A 42 0.53 -0.71 6.55
CA GLU A 42 -0.85 -0.34 6.82
C GLU A 42 -1.79 -1.56 6.81
N TYR A 43 -1.56 -2.49 5.87
CA TYR A 43 -2.28 -3.75 5.80
C TYR A 43 -2.03 -4.64 7.03
N LEU A 44 -0.80 -4.71 7.54
CA LEU A 44 -0.50 -5.45 8.78
C LEU A 44 -1.13 -4.80 10.02
N GLU A 45 -1.14 -3.47 10.11
CA GLU A 45 -1.66 -2.76 11.27
C GLU A 45 -3.19 -2.76 11.36
N LYS A 46 -3.89 -2.67 10.21
CA LYS A 46 -5.36 -2.54 10.17
C LYS A 46 -6.09 -3.71 9.54
N GLY A 47 -5.38 -4.62 8.87
CA GLY A 47 -5.98 -5.64 8.01
C GLY A 47 -6.56 -5.08 6.71
N ASP A 48 -6.39 -3.78 6.44
CA ASP A 48 -7.04 -3.08 5.33
C ASP A 48 -6.17 -1.94 4.81
N LEU A 49 -6.22 -1.70 3.50
CA LEU A 49 -5.50 -0.61 2.85
C LEU A 49 -6.36 0.64 2.84
N HIS A 50 -5.83 1.76 3.31
CA HIS A 50 -6.63 2.96 3.37
C HIS A 50 -7.06 3.44 1.96
N GLU A 51 -8.36 3.29 1.63
CA GLU A 51 -8.94 3.62 0.31
C GLU A 51 -8.67 5.07 -0.10
N LYS A 52 -8.62 5.96 0.89
CA LYS A 52 -8.40 7.39 0.72
C LYS A 52 -7.23 7.79 1.58
N PHE A 53 -6.33 8.63 1.07
CA PHE A 53 -5.45 9.43 1.93
C PHE A 53 -6.37 10.24 2.86
N GLN A 54 -6.82 9.71 4.00
CA GLN A 54 -7.36 10.57 5.04
C GLN A 54 -6.16 11.38 5.47
N LYS A 55 -6.05 12.61 4.95
CA LYS A 55 -5.33 13.66 5.65
C LYS A 55 -5.79 13.52 7.08
N LYS A 56 -4.90 13.13 8.00
CA LYS A 56 -5.18 13.29 9.42
C LYS A 56 -5.75 14.70 9.54
N PRO A 57 -6.99 14.92 10.00
CA PRO A 57 -7.36 16.25 10.41
C PRO A 57 -6.27 16.64 11.41
N ARG A 58 -5.52 17.70 11.10
CA ARG A 58 -4.60 18.30 12.05
C ARG A 58 -5.50 18.67 13.22
N PHE A 59 -5.43 17.86 14.27
CA PHE A 59 -6.08 18.16 15.52
C PHE A 59 -5.39 19.41 16.05
N THR A 60 -6.09 20.53 15.97
CA THR A 60 -5.93 21.61 16.92
C THR A 60 -7.33 21.88 17.43
N GLN A 61 -7.69 21.21 18.51
CA GLN A 61 -8.84 21.57 19.31
C GLN A 61 -8.31 22.47 20.42
N GLU A 62 -8.25 23.78 20.15
CA GLU A 62 -8.24 24.85 21.15
C GLU A 62 -8.95 26.07 20.55
#